data_AF-A0A3D3NXF2-F1
#
_entry.id   AF-A0A3D3NXF2-F1
#
_cell.length_a   1.000
_cell.length_b   1.000
_cell.length_c   1.000
_cell.angle_alpha   90.00
_cell.angle_beta   90.00
_cell.angle_gamma   90.00
#
_symmetry.space_group_name_H-M   'P 1'
#
loop_
_entity.id
_entity.type
_entity.pdbx_description
1 polymer ?
#
loop_
_entity_poly.entity_id
_entity_poly.type
_entity_poly.pdbx_seq_one_letter_code
_entity_poly.pdbx_strand_id
1 'polypeptide(L)'
;MGFMADIFSAFQDHPVRRFDAGKTVLAQGDSTGMLYILIEGRVEVVKDGMAVARCADPGAVFGDLAALLAVPHTAEVRTVSAASFYEVADAAAFLERNPAVCLHLCRLLARRLDAVNKYLVDVKQQFAGHDHLAMVDGMLDTLMHRQPRAHVAPKASTLRDPETAD
;
A
#
# COMPACT_ATOMS: atom_id res chain seq x y z
N MET A 1 14.36 -9.25 20.69
CA MET A 1 12.96 -9.43 21.12
C MET A 1 12.23 -8.11 21.49
N GLY A 2 12.86 -6.91 21.39
CA GLY A 2 12.24 -5.64 21.82
C GLY A 2 11.64 -4.73 20.73
N PHE A 3 12.07 -4.83 19.47
CA PHE A 3 11.76 -3.81 18.46
C PHE A 3 10.28 -3.72 18.03
N MET A 4 9.52 -4.82 18.09
CA MET A 4 8.08 -4.80 17.79
C MET A 4 7.25 -4.16 18.92
N ALA A 5 7.69 -4.30 20.18
CA ALA A 5 7.04 -3.63 21.31
C ALA A 5 7.23 -2.11 21.21
N ASP A 6 8.42 -1.67 20.79
CA ASP A 6 8.74 -0.26 20.61
C ASP A 6 7.87 0.40 19.53
N ILE A 7 7.64 -0.29 18.41
CA ILE A 7 6.78 0.21 17.33
C ILE A 7 5.33 0.36 17.78
N PHE A 8 4.82 -0.61 18.53
CA PHE A 8 3.46 -0.51 19.08
C PHE A 8 3.32 0.69 20.02
N SER A 9 4.36 1.02 20.79
CA SER A 9 4.35 2.19 21.68
C SER A 9 4.17 3.50 20.92
N ALA A 10 4.73 3.61 19.70
CA ALA A 10 4.58 4.79 18.84
C ALA A 10 3.13 5.03 18.38
N PHE A 11 2.25 4.03 18.51
CA PHE A 11 0.84 4.12 18.11
C PHE A 11 -0.13 4.19 19.29
N GLN A 12 0.33 4.00 20.54
CA GLN A 12 -0.57 3.90 21.70
C GLN A 12 -1.37 5.18 21.97
N ASP A 13 -0.81 6.34 21.59
CA ASP A 13 -1.47 7.63 21.77
C ASP A 13 -2.46 7.97 20.63
N HIS A 14 -2.58 7.11 19.62
CA HIS A 14 -3.51 7.30 18.52
C HIS A 14 -4.89 6.72 18.81
N PRO A 15 -5.97 7.33 18.26
CA PRO A 15 -7.33 6.86 18.48
C PRO A 15 -7.51 5.42 17.97
N VAL A 16 -8.28 4.64 18.72
CA VAL A 16 -8.65 3.28 18.34
C VAL A 16 -9.98 3.29 17.60
N ARG A 17 -9.99 2.78 16.37
CA ARG A 17 -11.20 2.62 15.57
C ARG A 17 -11.57 1.16 15.44
N ARG A 18 -12.85 0.86 15.65
CA ARG A 18 -13.41 -0.49 15.57
C ARG A 18 -14.35 -0.61 14.37
N PHE A 19 -14.29 -1.74 13.70
CA PHE A 19 -15.11 -2.07 12.55
C PHE A 19 -15.72 -3.46 12.74
N ASP A 20 -17.02 -3.58 12.46
CA ASP A 20 -17.71 -4.88 12.40
C ASP A 20 -17.23 -5.68 11.19
N ALA A 21 -17.51 -6.98 11.18
CA ALA A 21 -17.22 -7.83 10.02
C ALA A 21 -17.88 -7.29 8.73
N GLY A 22 -17.17 -7.44 7.61
CA GLY A 22 -17.61 -7.01 6.28
C GLY A 22 -17.49 -5.52 5.99
N LYS A 23 -16.94 -4.70 6.89
CA LYS A 23 -16.77 -3.25 6.68
C LYS A 23 -15.48 -2.92 5.92
N THR A 24 -15.58 -1.92 5.05
CA THR A 24 -14.43 -1.32 4.36
C THR A 24 -13.73 -0.34 5.30
N VAL A 25 -12.45 -0.58 5.55
CA VAL A 25 -11.57 0.27 6.38
C VAL A 25 -10.90 1.33 5.51
N LEU A 26 -10.41 0.92 4.33
CA LEU A 26 -9.85 1.78 3.30
C LEU A 26 -10.48 1.40 1.96
N ALA A 27 -10.96 2.36 1.18
CA ALA A 27 -11.50 2.10 -0.14
C ALA A 27 -10.43 2.32 -1.23
N GLN A 28 -10.43 1.46 -2.26
CA GLN A 28 -9.55 1.60 -3.40
C GLN A 28 -9.86 2.90 -4.17
N GLY A 29 -8.82 3.64 -4.56
CA GLY A 29 -8.94 4.90 -5.28
C GLY A 29 -9.12 6.13 -4.38
N ASP A 30 -9.39 5.95 -3.09
CA ASP A 30 -9.53 7.08 -2.16
C ASP A 30 -8.15 7.62 -1.74
N SER A 31 -8.08 8.94 -1.53
CA SER A 31 -6.90 9.63 -1.00
C SER A 31 -7.19 10.18 0.39
N THR A 32 -7.23 9.27 1.37
CA THR A 32 -7.63 9.64 2.74
C THR A 32 -6.50 10.23 3.59
N GLY A 33 -5.23 9.99 3.23
CA GLY A 33 -4.08 10.31 4.08
C GLY A 33 -4.01 9.52 5.39
N MET A 34 -4.81 8.46 5.52
CA MET A 34 -4.90 7.65 6.74
C MET A 34 -3.98 6.43 6.68
N LEU A 35 -3.40 6.10 7.83
CA LEU A 35 -2.67 4.86 8.08
C LEU A 35 -3.39 4.10 9.20
N TYR A 36 -3.60 2.80 8.99
CA TYR A 36 -4.24 1.92 9.97
C TYR A 36 -3.29 0.82 10.41
N ILE A 37 -3.23 0.58 11.71
CA ILE A 37 -2.40 -0.47 12.30
C ILE A 37 -3.31 -1.44 13.02
N LEU A 38 -3.33 -2.70 12.58
CA LEU A 38 -4.19 -3.73 13.15
C LEU A 38 -3.78 -4.02 14.60
N ILE A 39 -4.72 -3.89 15.53
CA ILE A 39 -4.54 -4.30 16.92
C ILE A 39 -4.96 -5.77 17.02
N GLU A 40 -6.17 -6.08 16.56
CA GLU A 40 -6.73 -7.43 16.54
C GLU A 40 -7.85 -7.56 15.49
N GLY A 41 -8.14 -8.80 15.11
CA GLY A 41 -9.16 -9.15 14.12
C GLY A 41 -8.56 -9.74 12.86
N ARG A 42 -9.40 -9.89 11.82
CA ARG A 42 -8.99 -10.41 10.52
C ARG A 42 -9.44 -9.48 9.42
N VAL A 43 -8.56 -9.24 8.46
CA VAL A 43 -8.82 -8.41 7.29
C VAL A 43 -8.41 -9.12 6.01
N GLU A 44 -8.95 -8.65 4.90
CA GLU A 44 -8.51 -8.96 3.56
C GLU A 44 -8.23 -7.68 2.79
N VAL A 45 -7.21 -7.75 1.94
CA VAL A 45 -6.86 -6.71 0.98
C VAL A 45 -7.40 -7.17 -0.36
N VAL A 46 -8.22 -6.33 -0.99
CA VAL A 46 -8.86 -6.63 -2.27
C VAL A 46 -8.42 -5.59 -3.28
N LYS A 47 -7.95 -6.05 -4.42
CA LYS A 47 -7.54 -5.19 -5.53
C LYS A 47 -8.33 -5.58 -6.76
N ASP A 48 -9.00 -4.61 -7.37
CA ASP A 48 -9.80 -4.80 -8.58
C ASP A 48 -10.82 -5.96 -8.43
N GLY A 49 -11.45 -6.05 -7.24
CA GLY A 49 -12.41 -7.09 -6.89
C GLY A 49 -11.83 -8.44 -6.50
N MET A 50 -10.50 -8.63 -6.58
CA MET A 50 -9.84 -9.89 -6.22
C MET A 50 -9.13 -9.78 -4.86
N ALA A 51 -9.39 -10.72 -3.95
CA ALA A 51 -8.68 -10.80 -2.68
C ALA A 51 -7.21 -11.21 -2.93
N VAL A 52 -6.28 -10.28 -2.68
CA VAL A 52 -4.83 -10.47 -2.91
C VAL A 52 -4.07 -10.83 -1.65
N ALA A 53 -4.61 -10.50 -0.47
CA ALA A 53 -4.01 -10.87 0.80
C ALA A 53 -5.07 -11.03 1.90
N ARG A 54 -4.76 -11.85 2.90
CA ARG A 54 -5.48 -11.92 4.18
C ARG A 54 -4.47 -11.71 5.29
N CYS A 55 -4.85 -10.96 6.33
CA CYS A 55 -3.96 -10.67 7.46
C CYS A 55 -4.74 -10.71 8.77
N ALA A 56 -4.09 -11.24 9.79
CA ALA A 56 -4.60 -11.29 11.16
C ALA A 56 -3.52 -10.90 12.18
N ASP A 57 -2.36 -10.46 11.71
CA ASP A 57 -1.17 -10.23 12.53
C ASP A 57 -1.26 -8.85 13.20
N PRO A 58 -1.25 -8.78 14.54
CA PRO A 58 -1.13 -7.50 15.23
C PRO A 58 0.10 -6.73 14.76
N GLY A 59 -0.09 -5.45 14.46
CA GLY A 59 0.94 -4.55 13.95
C GLY A 59 0.99 -4.50 12.43
N ALA A 60 0.15 -5.26 11.73
CA ALA A 60 0.01 -5.12 10.29
C ALA A 60 -0.46 -3.71 9.93
N VAL A 61 0.25 -3.08 8.99
CA VAL A 61 0.03 -1.70 8.56
C VAL A 61 -0.70 -1.68 7.22
N PHE A 62 -1.69 -0.80 7.10
CA PHE A 62 -2.50 -0.58 5.90
C PHE A 62 -2.55 0.90 5.54
N GLY A 63 -2.54 1.20 4.24
CA GLY A 63 -2.41 2.58 3.73
C GLY A 63 -0.95 3.05 3.62
N ASP A 64 0.01 2.17 3.92
CA ASP A 64 1.45 2.42 3.85
C ASP A 64 1.92 2.83 2.45
N LEU A 65 1.47 2.12 1.42
CA LEU A 65 1.77 2.43 0.02
C LEU A 65 1.28 3.83 -0.38
N ALA A 66 0.03 4.16 -0.04
CA ALA A 66 -0.55 5.47 -0.34
C ALA A 66 0.23 6.60 0.35
N ALA A 67 0.58 6.39 1.62
CA ALA A 67 1.35 7.34 2.42
C ALA A 67 2.78 7.57 1.86
N LEU A 68 3.48 6.50 1.48
CA LEU A 68 4.88 6.58 1.05
C LEU A 68 5.04 7.04 -0.40
N LEU A 69 4.12 6.69 -1.29
CA LEU A 69 4.22 6.99 -2.72
C LEU A 69 3.42 8.24 -3.12
N ALA A 70 2.67 8.85 -2.20
CA ALA A 70 1.76 9.96 -2.47
C ALA A 70 0.77 9.65 -3.61
N VAL A 71 0.17 8.45 -3.54
CA VAL A 71 -0.83 7.96 -4.49
C VAL A 71 -2.13 7.60 -3.77
N PRO A 72 -3.28 7.53 -4.47
CA PRO A 72 -4.49 6.99 -3.88
C PRO A 72 -4.31 5.52 -3.44
N HIS A 73 -5.19 5.06 -2.54
CA HIS A 73 -5.17 3.66 -2.09
C HIS A 73 -5.25 2.70 -3.26
N THR A 74 -4.23 1.85 -3.42
CA THR A 74 -4.09 0.95 -4.57
C THR A 74 -4.97 -0.30 -4.47
N ALA A 75 -5.60 -0.51 -3.32
CA ALA A 75 -6.45 -1.63 -2.98
C ALA A 75 -7.40 -1.21 -1.85
N GLU A 76 -8.54 -1.88 -1.73
CA GLU A 76 -9.42 -1.75 -0.58
C GLU A 76 -8.99 -2.70 0.54
N VAL A 77 -9.26 -2.31 1.78
CA VAL A 77 -9.07 -3.15 2.98
C VAL A 77 -10.43 -3.38 3.60
N ARG A 78 -10.80 -4.66 3.77
CA ARG A 78 -12.08 -5.06 4.35
C ARG A 78 -11.87 -5.97 5.55
N THR A 79 -12.63 -5.75 6.60
CA THR A 79 -12.68 -6.66 7.75
C THR A 79 -13.39 -7.96 7.40
N VAL A 80 -12.76 -9.10 7.68
CA VAL A 80 -13.34 -10.44 7.56
C VAL A 80 -14.07 -10.83 8.86
N SER A 81 -13.54 -10.39 10.01
CA SER A 81 -14.20 -10.45 11.31
C SER A 81 -14.21 -9.05 11.93
N ALA A 82 -14.92 -8.86 13.06
CA ALA A 82 -14.73 -7.64 13.83
C ALA A 82 -13.23 -7.39 14.09
N ALA A 83 -12.80 -6.15 13.90
CA ALA A 83 -11.39 -5.77 13.97
C ALA A 83 -11.23 -4.37 14.57
N SER A 84 -10.10 -4.14 15.21
CA SER A 84 -9.73 -2.84 15.78
C SER A 84 -8.35 -2.40 15.32
N PHE A 85 -8.19 -1.09 15.17
CA PHE A 85 -6.99 -0.48 14.60
C PHE A 85 -6.62 0.78 15.38
N TYR A 86 -5.32 1.07 15.44
CA TYR A 86 -4.90 2.45 15.63
C TYR A 86 -5.12 3.21 14.32
N GLU A 87 -5.75 4.38 14.41
CA GLU A 87 -6.02 5.29 13.30
C GLU A 87 -5.07 6.47 13.37
N VAL A 88 -4.21 6.61 12.35
CA VAL A 88 -3.23 7.68 12.23
C VAL A 88 -3.63 8.57 11.06
N ALA A 89 -4.01 9.81 11.39
CA ALA A 89 -4.21 10.86 10.40
C ALA A 89 -2.88 11.45 9.95
N ASP A 90 -2.85 11.96 8.72
CA ASP A 90 -1.65 12.53 8.09
C ASP A 90 -0.46 11.57 8.19
N ALA A 91 -0.63 10.41 7.56
CA ALA A 91 0.33 9.32 7.57
C ALA A 91 1.73 9.76 7.14
N ALA A 92 1.82 10.65 6.14
CA ALA A 92 3.09 11.16 5.65
C ALA A 92 3.83 11.94 6.75
N ALA A 93 3.17 12.93 7.37
CA ALA A 93 3.79 13.71 8.42
C ALA A 93 4.07 12.88 9.68
N PHE A 94 3.26 11.85 9.97
CA PHE A 94 3.54 10.90 11.04
C PHE A 94 4.84 10.12 10.77
N LEU A 95 5.02 9.60 9.55
CA LEU A 95 6.23 8.84 9.19
C LEU A 95 7.49 9.73 9.21
N GLU A 96 7.37 10.99 8.80
CA GLU A 96 8.45 11.99 8.88
C GLU A 96 8.86 12.27 10.33
N ARG A 97 7.89 12.42 11.23
CA ARG A 97 8.14 12.66 12.67
C ARG A 97 8.62 11.41 13.42
N ASN A 98 8.41 10.22 12.86
CA ASN A 98 8.75 8.94 13.50
C ASN A 98 9.70 8.10 12.63
N PRO A 99 11.00 8.48 12.50
CA PRO A 99 11.95 7.78 11.63
C PRO A 99 12.13 6.29 11.95
N ALA A 100 12.00 5.89 13.22
CA ALA A 100 12.08 4.49 13.63
C ALA A 100 10.94 3.65 13.02
N VAL A 101 9.73 4.20 12.99
CA VAL A 101 8.55 3.56 12.39
C VAL A 101 8.69 3.54 10.87
N CYS A 102 9.10 4.65 10.26
CA CYS A 102 9.38 4.72 8.82
C CYS A 102 10.41 3.68 8.38
N LEU A 103 11.55 3.58 9.09
CA LEU A 103 12.58 2.59 8.79
C LEU A 103 12.08 1.15 8.95
N HIS A 104 11.21 0.90 9.93
CA HIS A 104 10.58 -0.41 10.08
C HIS A 104 9.69 -0.75 8.88
N LEU A 105 8.86 0.20 8.45
CA LEU A 105 7.98 0.05 7.29
C LEU A 105 8.81 -0.18 6.01
N CYS A 106 9.89 0.57 5.80
CA CYS A 106 10.82 0.36 4.69
C CYS A 106 11.41 -1.06 4.71
N ARG A 107 11.84 -1.56 5.88
CA ARG A 107 12.37 -2.93 6.01
C ARG A 107 11.30 -3.99 5.73
N LEU A 108 10.06 -3.76 6.17
CA LEU A 108 8.94 -4.65 5.92
C LEU A 108 8.65 -4.74 4.40
N LEU A 109 8.53 -3.60 3.74
CA LEU A 109 8.29 -3.51 2.30
C LEU A 109 9.44 -4.11 1.49
N ALA A 110 10.69 -3.86 1.88
CA ALA A 110 11.86 -4.45 1.23
C ALA A 110 11.86 -5.99 1.33
N ARG A 111 11.51 -6.56 2.49
CA ARG A 111 11.36 -8.02 2.66
C ARG A 111 10.24 -8.60 1.81
N ARG A 112 9.09 -7.92 1.74
CA ARG A 112 7.98 -8.34 0.88
C ARG A 112 8.38 -8.34 -0.59
N LEU A 113 9.07 -7.29 -1.03
CA LEU A 113 9.57 -7.18 -2.41
C LEU A 113 10.59 -8.28 -2.72
N ASP A 114 11.54 -8.55 -1.82
CA ASP A 114 12.52 -9.64 -1.98
C ASP A 114 11.83 -11.01 -2.09
N ALA A 115 10.81 -11.28 -1.27
CA ALA A 115 10.04 -12.52 -1.33
C ALA A 115 9.27 -12.66 -2.67
N VAL A 116 8.63 -11.58 -3.14
CA VAL A 116 7.94 -11.58 -4.44
C VAL A 116 8.92 -11.78 -5.59
N ASN A 117 10.09 -11.13 -5.56
CA ASN A 117 11.13 -11.29 -6.57
C ASN A 117 11.65 -12.73 -6.62
N LYS A 118 11.87 -13.37 -5.47
CA LYS A 118 12.25 -14.80 -5.40
C LYS A 118 11.19 -15.69 -6.03
N TYR A 119 9.93 -15.47 -5.68
CA TYR A 119 8.81 -16.20 -6.28
C TYR A 119 8.75 -16.02 -7.80
N LEU A 120 9.00 -14.81 -8.31
CA LEU A 120 9.08 -14.56 -9.76
C LEU A 120 10.21 -15.36 -10.41
N VAL A 121 11.38 -15.44 -9.78
CA VAL A 121 12.50 -16.26 -10.28
C VAL A 121 12.10 -17.73 -10.34
N ASP A 122 11.46 -18.25 -9.28
CA ASP A 122 11.02 -19.65 -9.23
C ASP A 122 9.99 -19.95 -10.34
N VAL A 123 9.02 -19.06 -10.55
CA VAL A 123 8.06 -19.17 -11.66
C VAL A 123 8.78 -19.20 -13.00
N LYS A 124 9.71 -18.26 -13.26
CA LYS A 124 10.47 -18.23 -14.52
C LYS A 124 11.25 -19.53 -14.76
N GLN A 125 11.83 -20.12 -13.71
CA GLN A 125 12.54 -21.39 -13.80
C GLN A 125 11.59 -22.56 -14.11
N GLN A 126 10.40 -22.61 -13.49
CA GLN A 126 9.41 -23.68 -13.71
C GLN A 126 8.90 -23.74 -15.15
N PHE A 127 8.92 -22.61 -15.86
CA PHE A 127 8.45 -22.51 -17.24
C PHE A 127 9.58 -22.35 -18.27
N ALA A 128 10.85 -22.41 -17.85
CA ALA A 128 11.98 -22.46 -18.77
C ALA A 128 11.87 -23.73 -19.63
N GLY A 129 11.32 -23.58 -20.85
CA GLY A 129 10.99 -24.69 -21.76
C GLY A 129 9.60 -24.60 -22.41
N HIS A 130 8.72 -23.69 -21.97
CA HIS A 130 7.45 -23.39 -22.63
C HIS A 130 7.51 -22.01 -23.30
N ASP A 131 7.17 -21.93 -24.58
CA ASP A 131 7.38 -20.78 -25.49
C ASP A 131 6.63 -19.47 -25.10
N HIS A 132 5.83 -19.49 -24.04
CA HIS A 132 4.92 -18.40 -23.68
C HIS A 132 5.50 -17.33 -22.73
N LEU A 133 6.65 -17.57 -22.06
CA LEU A 133 7.20 -16.64 -21.06
C LEU A 133 8.34 -15.75 -21.54
N ALA A 134 8.91 -15.98 -22.74
CA ALA A 134 9.95 -15.12 -23.31
C ALA A 134 9.49 -13.64 -23.45
N MET A 135 8.19 -13.41 -23.66
CA MET A 135 7.61 -12.05 -23.75
C MET A 135 7.44 -11.37 -22.38
N VAL A 136 7.22 -12.15 -21.32
CA VAL A 136 7.07 -11.65 -19.94
C VAL A 136 8.41 -11.20 -19.36
N ASP A 137 9.49 -11.89 -19.73
CA ASP A 137 10.87 -11.54 -19.36
C ASP A 137 11.23 -10.10 -19.76
N GLY A 138 10.92 -9.70 -21.00
CA GLY A 138 11.19 -8.34 -21.48
C GLY A 138 10.32 -7.25 -20.82
N MET A 139 9.07 -7.57 -20.49
CA MET A 139 8.19 -6.63 -19.78
C MET A 139 8.61 -6.43 -18.32
N LEU A 140 8.99 -7.50 -17.62
CA LEU A 140 9.44 -7.42 -16.22
C LEU A 140 10.75 -6.64 -16.10
N ASP A 141 11.70 -6.86 -17.00
CA ASP A 141 12.96 -6.13 -17.00
C ASP A 141 12.75 -4.61 -17.18
N THR A 142 11.79 -4.23 -18.03
CA THR A 142 11.40 -2.84 -18.24
C THR A 142 10.73 -2.21 -17.00
N LEU A 143 9.94 -2.97 -16.24
CA LEU A 143 9.29 -2.49 -15.02
C LEU A 143 10.26 -2.36 -13.86
N MET A 144 11.23 -3.28 -13.72
CA MET A 144 12.24 -3.25 -12.67
C MET A 144 13.24 -2.09 -12.84
N HIS A 145 13.55 -1.71 -14.07
CA HIS A 145 14.52 -0.65 -14.37
C HIS A 145 13.88 0.73 -14.62
N ARG A 146 12.55 0.84 -14.62
CA ARG A 146 11.86 2.15 -14.68
C ARG A 146 11.79 2.77 -13.29
N GLN A 147 12.58 3.82 -13.05
CA GLN A 147 12.30 4.74 -11.95
C GLN A 147 10.91 5.38 -12.14
N PRO A 148 10.07 5.47 -11.10
CA PRO A 148 8.80 6.16 -11.20
C PRO A 148 9.08 7.63 -11.57
N ARG A 149 8.65 8.06 -12.75
CA ARG A 149 8.62 9.50 -13.06
C ARG A 149 7.55 10.12 -12.17
N ALA A 150 7.92 11.17 -11.43
CA ALA A 150 6.96 11.97 -10.68
C ALA A 150 5.77 12.31 -11.57
N HIS A 151 4.56 12.04 -11.10
CA HIS A 151 3.34 12.40 -11.81
C HIS A 151 3.22 13.94 -11.76
N VAL A 152 3.73 14.62 -12.78
CA VAL A 152 3.54 16.05 -12.96
C VAL A 152 2.09 16.24 -13.39
N ALA A 153 1.27 16.84 -12.52
CA ALA A 153 -0.09 17.23 -12.88
C ALA A 153 -0.05 18.07 -14.18
N PRO A 154 -0.96 17.83 -15.14
CA PRO A 154 -1.01 18.63 -16.36
C PRO A 154 -1.20 20.10 -15.97
N LYS A 155 -0.34 20.98 -16.49
CA LYS A 155 -0.51 22.43 -16.30
C LYS A 155 -1.89 22.82 -16.82
N ALA A 156 -2.61 23.64 -16.05
CA ALA A 156 -3.89 24.21 -16.48
C ALA A 156 -3.73 24.79 -17.89
N SER A 157 -4.57 24.31 -18.81
CA SER A 157 -4.53 24.73 -20.20
C SER A 157 -4.76 26.23 -20.28
N THR A 158 -3.84 26.97 -20.89
CA THR A 158 -3.96 28.41 -21.13
C THR A 158 -4.74 28.72 -22.40
N LEU A 159 -5.53 27.77 -22.91
CA LEU A 159 -6.46 28.03 -24.01
C LEU A 159 -7.54 28.98 -23.48
N ARG A 160 -7.36 30.26 -23.79
CA ARG A 160 -8.43 31.27 -23.71
C ARG A 160 -9.57 30.78 -24.60
N ASP A 161 -10.75 30.65 -24.03
CA ASP A 161 -11.98 30.49 -24.80
C ASP A 161 -12.09 31.66 -25.79
N PRO A 162 -12.37 31.41 -27.08
CA PRO A 162 -12.64 32.49 -28.01
C PRO A 162 -13.92 33.20 -27.56
N GLU A 163 -13.84 34.53 -27.45
CA GLU A 163 -14.98 35.41 -27.22
C GLU A 163 -16.14 35.02 -28.14
N THR A 164 -17.27 34.64 -27.55
CA THR A 164 -18.56 34.63 -28.24
C THR A 164 -18.90 36.08 -28.56
N ALA A 165 -18.66 36.48 -29.80
CA ALA A 165 -19.17 37.72 -30.36
C ALA A 165 -20.58 37.46 -30.92
N ASP A 166 -21.55 38.16 -30.32
CA ASP A 166 -22.89 38.56 -30.78
C ASP A 166 -23.76 37.55 -31.57
#